data_AF-A0A1A8II39-F1
#
_entry.id   AF-A0A1A8II39-F1
#
_cell.length_a   1.000
_cell.length_b   1.000
_cell.length_c   1.000
_cell.angle_alpha   90.00
_cell.angle_beta   90.00
_cell.angle_gamma   90.00
#
_symmetry.space_group_name_H-M   'P 1'
#
loop_
_entity.id
_entity.type
_entity.pdbx_description
1 polymer ?
#
loop_
_entity_poly.entity_id
_entity_poly.type
_entity_poly.pdbx_seq_one_letter_code
_entity_poly.pdbx_strand_id
1 'polypeptide(L)'
;HLAQNHQQPVSTEEGQRLALELGAVAFAECSALTQKNLKDTFDSAILASLQQADSTGPQQLRQTLTRKTPEKIRSLSDAWWKKLTCLVAEDS
;
A
#
# COMPACT_ATOMS: atom_id res chain seq x y z
N HIS A 1 -9.00 -9.51 -34.71
CA HIS A 1 -9.30 -8.23 -34.05
C HIS A 1 -8.10 -7.27 -34.05
N LEU A 2 -6.99 -7.51 -33.33
CA LEU A 2 -5.87 -6.54 -33.31
C LEU A 2 -5.23 -6.29 -34.69
N ALA A 3 -4.86 -7.35 -35.41
CA ALA A 3 -4.25 -7.23 -36.75
C ALA A 3 -5.19 -6.62 -37.80
N GLN A 4 -6.51 -6.82 -37.66
CA GLN A 4 -7.52 -6.19 -38.52
C GLN A 4 -7.60 -4.67 -38.31
N ASN A 5 -7.24 -4.21 -37.11
CA ASN A 5 -7.21 -2.79 -36.75
C ASN A 5 -5.79 -2.18 -36.88
N HIS A 6 -4.84 -2.88 -37.52
CA HIS A 6 -3.44 -2.46 -37.60
C HIS A 6 -2.77 -2.20 -36.23
N GLN A 7 -3.24 -2.90 -35.18
CA GLN A 7 -2.68 -2.80 -33.84
C GLN A 7 -1.82 -4.02 -33.50
N GLN A 8 -0.87 -3.81 -32.59
CA GLN A 8 -0.02 -4.86 -32.04
C GLN A 8 -0.39 -5.14 -30.58
N PRO A 9 -0.17 -6.37 -30.08
CA PRO A 9 -0.27 -6.65 -28.65
C PRO A 9 0.70 -5.77 -27.85
N VAL A 10 0.30 -5.42 -26.64
CA VAL A 10 1.20 -4.76 -25.69
C VAL A 10 2.27 -5.77 -25.26
N SER A 11 3.52 -5.33 -25.26
CA SER A 11 4.64 -6.13 -24.77
C SER A 11 4.71 -6.14 -23.25
N THR A 12 5.33 -7.18 -22.69
CA THR A 12 5.53 -7.29 -21.24
C THR A 12 6.38 -6.14 -20.71
N GLU A 13 7.39 -5.70 -21.47
CA GLU A 13 8.27 -4.59 -21.12
C GLU A 13 7.51 -3.27 -21.04
N GLU A 14 6.57 -3.02 -21.96
CA GLU A 14 5.70 -1.84 -21.93
C GLU A 14 4.81 -1.84 -20.69
N GLY A 15 4.21 -2.98 -20.34
CA GLY A 15 3.38 -3.13 -19.15
C GLY A 15 4.18 -2.91 -17.85
N GLN A 16 5.37 -3.48 -17.75
CA GLN A 16 6.28 -3.27 -16.62
C GLN A 16 6.70 -1.81 -16.49
N ARG A 17 7.07 -1.17 -17.61
CA ARG A 17 7.46 0.26 -17.62
C ARG A 17 6.33 1.15 -17.13
N LEU A 18 5.10 0.90 -17.58
CA LEU A 18 3.94 1.68 -17.16
C LEU A 18 3.62 1.48 -15.67
N ALA A 19 3.75 0.27 -15.15
CA ALA A 19 3.56 0.01 -13.73
C ALA A 19 4.56 0.80 -12.86
N LEU A 20 5.82 0.91 -13.29
CA LEU A 20 6.83 1.73 -12.64
C LEU A 20 6.46 3.22 -12.69
N GLU A 21 6.06 3.72 -13.85
CA GLU A 21 5.66 5.13 -14.04
C GLU A 21 4.49 5.52 -13.12
N LEU A 22 3.54 4.60 -12.91
CA LEU A 22 2.38 4.81 -12.04
C LEU A 22 2.68 4.58 -10.55
N GLY A 23 3.87 4.09 -10.19
CA GLY A 23 4.19 3.70 -8.81
C GLY A 23 3.36 2.52 -8.31
N ALA A 24 2.94 1.62 -9.22
CA ALA A 24 2.21 0.42 -8.85
C ALA A 24 3.10 -0.55 -8.08
N VAL A 25 2.50 -1.30 -7.15
CA VAL A 25 3.24 -2.29 -6.32
C VAL A 25 3.79 -3.44 -7.17
N ALA A 26 3.06 -3.85 -8.21
CA ALA A 26 3.46 -4.92 -9.11
C ALA A 26 2.75 -4.83 -10.47
N PHE A 27 3.32 -5.51 -11.48
CA PHE A 27 2.71 -5.79 -12.77
C PHE A 27 2.55 -7.31 -12.92
N ALA A 28 1.39 -7.76 -13.41
CA ALA A 28 1.11 -9.18 -13.65
C ALA A 28 0.26 -9.37 -14.92
N GLU A 29 0.62 -10.35 -15.75
CA GLU A 29 -0.15 -10.75 -16.93
C GLU A 29 -0.89 -12.06 -16.65
N CYS A 30 -2.16 -12.13 -17.01
CA CYS A 30 -2.98 -13.34 -16.87
C CYS A 30 -3.93 -13.55 -18.05
N SER A 31 -4.36 -14.80 -18.25
CA SER A 31 -5.41 -15.18 -19.20
C SER A 31 -6.52 -15.89 -18.45
N ALA A 32 -7.69 -15.26 -18.35
CA ALA A 32 -8.87 -15.89 -17.77
C ALA A 32 -9.34 -17.10 -18.60
N LEU A 33 -9.20 -17.02 -19.93
CA LEU A 33 -9.63 -18.08 -20.86
C LEU A 33 -8.87 -19.39 -20.64
N THR A 34 -7.55 -19.30 -20.47
CA THR A 34 -6.66 -20.46 -20.31
C THR A 34 -6.26 -20.68 -18.85
N GLN A 35 -6.78 -19.85 -17.93
CA GLN A 35 -6.42 -19.80 -16.52
C GLN A 35 -4.92 -19.59 -16.24
N LYS A 36 -4.17 -19.09 -17.22
CA LYS A 36 -2.73 -18.84 -17.07
C LYS A 36 -2.50 -17.69 -16.10
N ASN A 37 -1.66 -17.91 -15.09
CA ASN A 37 -1.26 -16.96 -14.04
C ASN A 37 -2.42 -16.37 -13.21
N LEU A 38 -3.62 -16.95 -13.29
CA LEU A 38 -4.80 -16.37 -12.64
C LEU A 38 -4.64 -16.40 -11.11
N LYS A 39 -4.25 -17.54 -10.55
CA LYS A 39 -3.98 -17.69 -9.12
C LYS A 39 -2.89 -16.74 -8.65
N ASP A 40 -1.74 -16.74 -9.32
CA ASP A 40 -0.57 -15.96 -8.92
C ASP A 40 -0.85 -14.45 -8.94
N THR A 41 -1.66 -13.99 -9.91
CA THR A 41 -2.09 -12.57 -10.01
C THR A 41 -2.91 -12.16 -8.77
N PHE A 42 -3.85 -13.00 -8.34
CA PHE A 42 -4.66 -12.71 -7.15
C PHE A 42 -3.88 -12.88 -5.85
N ASP A 43 -3.00 -13.88 -5.75
CA ASP A 43 -2.12 -14.07 -4.58
C ASP A 43 -1.20 -12.84 -4.40
N SER A 44 -0.65 -12.30 -5.49
CA SER A 44 0.17 -11.08 -5.47
C SER A 44 -0.62 -9.86 -4.99
N ALA A 45 -1.86 -9.68 -5.45
CA ALA A 45 -2.72 -8.58 -5.02
C ALA A 45 -3.07 -8.66 -3.52
N ILE A 46 -3.35 -9.87 -3.01
CA ILE A 46 -3.61 -10.10 -1.59
C ILE A 46 -2.36 -9.74 -0.77
N LEU A 47 -1.19 -10.25 -1.15
CA LEU A 47 0.06 -9.95 -0.46
C LEU A 47 0.40 -8.46 -0.47
N ALA A 48 0.21 -7.78 -1.61
CA ALA A 48 0.41 -6.34 -1.71
C ALA A 48 -0.51 -5.57 -0.75
N SER A 49 -1.77 -5.99 -0.59
CA SER A 49 -2.70 -5.35 0.35
C SER A 49 -2.27 -5.49 1.81
N LEU A 50 -1.71 -6.65 2.18
CA LEU A 50 -1.21 -6.90 3.53
C LEU A 50 0.03 -6.05 3.83
N GLN A 51 0.99 -6.00 2.90
CA GLN A 51 2.21 -5.20 3.05
C GLN A 51 1.93 -3.69 3.16
N GLN A 52 0.91 -3.20 2.43
CA GLN A 52 0.48 -1.80 2.56
C GLN A 52 -0.14 -1.52 3.93
N ALA A 53 -0.91 -2.47 4.50
CA ALA A 53 -1.50 -2.34 5.82
C ALA A 53 -0.44 -2.32 6.94
N ASP A 54 0.67 -3.05 6.78
CA ASP A 54 1.78 -2.99 7.73
C ASP A 54 2.55 -1.66 7.63
N SER A 55 2.70 -1.12 6.42
CA SER A 55 3.32 0.19 6.18
C SER A 55 2.44 1.38 6.60
N THR A 56 1.12 1.17 6.62
CA THR A 56 0.10 2.13 7.12
C THR A 56 -0.52 1.68 8.44
N GLY A 57 0.16 0.77 9.16
CA GLY A 57 -0.23 0.32 10.49
C GLY A 57 -0.27 1.48 11.50
N PRO A 58 -0.65 1.23 12.77
CA PRO A 58 -1.03 2.26 13.76
C PRO A 58 -0.06 3.45 13.95
N GLN A 59 1.16 3.40 13.40
CA GLN A 59 2.05 4.55 13.24
C GLN A 59 1.40 5.80 12.60
N GLN A 60 0.48 5.71 11.63
CA GLN A 60 -0.14 6.92 11.06
C GLN A 60 -1.10 7.61 12.06
N LEU A 61 -1.83 6.84 12.88
CA LEU A 61 -2.59 7.36 14.03
C LEU A 61 -1.65 7.91 15.11
N ARG A 62 -0.52 7.24 15.38
CA ARG A 62 0.51 7.74 16.30
C ARG A 62 1.11 9.08 15.85
N GLN A 63 1.32 9.27 14.54
CA GLN A 63 1.91 10.49 13.99
C GLN A 63 0.93 11.66 13.89
N THR A 64 -0.36 11.39 13.62
CA THR A 64 -1.38 12.46 13.55
C THR A 64 -1.69 13.08 14.91
N LEU A 65 -1.59 12.29 15.99
CA LEU A 65 -1.71 12.79 17.36
C LEU A 65 -0.50 13.64 17.79
N THR A 66 0.73 13.31 17.37
CA THR A 66 1.95 14.05 17.76
C THR A 66 2.23 15.28 16.89
N ARG A 67 1.73 15.35 15.65
CA ARG A 67 1.88 16.53 14.77
C ARG A 67 0.94 17.69 15.12
N LYS A 68 -0.15 17.45 15.87
CA LYS A 68 -1.07 18.50 16.30
C LYS A 68 -0.51 19.23 17.53
N THR A 69 0.41 20.19 17.31
CA THR A 69 0.91 21.23 18.23
C THR A 69 0.95 20.92 19.75
N PRO A 70 2.12 20.99 20.42
CA PRO A 70 2.27 20.66 21.85
C PRO A 70 1.26 21.37 22.78
N GLU A 71 0.76 22.54 22.41
CA GLU A 71 -0.26 23.28 23.18
C GLU A 71 -1.60 22.54 23.32
N LYS A 72 -2.13 21.95 22.24
CA LYS A 72 -3.33 21.10 22.29
C LYS A 72 -3.04 19.78 23.01
N ILE A 73 -1.78 19.38 22.97
CA ILE A 73 -1.24 18.24 23.69
C ILE A 73 -0.85 18.62 25.14
N ARG A 74 -1.30 19.75 25.69
CA ARG A 74 -1.17 20.07 27.12
C ARG A 74 -2.52 20.22 27.80
N SER A 75 -3.58 20.44 27.03
CA SER A 75 -4.93 20.69 27.54
C SER A 75 -5.77 19.44 27.80
N LEU A 76 -5.21 18.23 27.67
CA LEU A 76 -5.94 16.98 27.90
C LEU A 76 -5.73 16.50 29.32
N SER A 77 -6.57 15.59 29.80
CA SER A 77 -6.51 15.13 31.19
C SER A 77 -5.26 14.30 31.47
N ASP A 78 -4.79 14.26 32.72
CA ASP A 78 -3.63 13.45 33.11
C ASP A 78 -3.77 11.96 32.78
N ALA A 79 -5.00 11.44 32.79
CA ALA A 79 -5.30 10.07 32.36
C ALA A 79 -5.07 9.87 30.84
N TRP A 80 -5.38 10.90 30.04
CA TRP A 80 -5.11 10.92 28.61
C TRP A 80 -3.61 11.13 28.33
N TRP A 81 -2.93 11.94 29.14
CA TRP A 81 -1.47 12.18 29.04
C TRP A 81 -0.64 10.94 29.31
N LYS A 82 -0.97 10.20 30.36
CA LYS A 82 -0.31 8.93 30.69
C LYS A 82 -0.47 7.92 29.56
N LYS A 83 -1.65 7.83 28.96
CA LYS A 83 -1.93 6.91 27.84
C LYS A 83 -1.15 7.26 26.57
N LEU A 84 -0.88 8.54 26.31
CA LEU A 84 -0.07 8.98 25.17
C LEU A 84 1.44 8.77 25.39
N THR A 85 1.91 8.99 26.62
CA THR A 85 3.33 8.89 26.99
C THR A 85 3.81 7.44 27.11
N CYS A 86 2.99 6.53 27.65
CA CYS A 86 3.36 5.11 27.77
C CYS A 86 3.62 4.42 26.43
N LEU A 87 3.18 4.99 25.31
CA LEU A 87 3.37 4.41 23.99
C LEU A 87 4.78 4.73 23.43
N VAL A 88 5.51 5.72 23.96
CA VAL A 88 6.84 6.15 23.47
C VAL A 88 8.00 5.30 24.04
N ALA A 89 7.72 4.41 24.99
CA ALA A 89 8.72 3.63 25.68
C ALA A 89 8.62 2.13 25.37
N GLU A 90 8.72 1.74 24.10
CA GLU A 90 9.13 0.38 23.71
C GLU A 90 9.88 0.45 22.38
N ASP A 91 11.19 0.70 22.46
CA ASP A 91 12.20 0.24 21.49
C ASP A 91 13.55 0.19 22.23
N SER A 92 13.93 -0.99 22.71
CA SER A 92 15.28 -1.40 23.11
C SER A 92 15.42 -2.90 22.96
#